data_AF-A0A2S4PYK9-F1
#
_entry.id   AF-A0A2S4PYK9-F1
#
_cell.length_a   1.000
_cell.length_b   1.000
_cell.length_c   1.000
_cell.angle_alpha   90.00
_cell.angle_beta   90.00
_cell.angle_gamma   90.00
#
_symmetry.space_group_name_H-M   'P 1'
#
loop_
_entity.id
_entity.type
_entity.pdbx_description
1 polymer ?
#
loop_
_entity_poly.entity_id
_entity_poly.type
_entity_poly.pdbx_seq_one_letter_code
_entity_poly.pdbx_strand_id
1 'polypeptide(L)'
;MSAPLSKELREKYHVRSIPIRKDDEVLVVRGSNKGREGKITSVYRLKYVVHIERVVKEKSSGQSVPLGIHSSNVVITKLKLDKDRERILERKKRVATRP
;
A
#
# COMPACT_ATOMS: atom_id res chain seq x y z
N MET A 1 8.54 5.11 -2.97
CA MET A 1 7.33 4.78 -2.18
C MET A 1 6.86 3.36 -2.52
N SER A 2 7.25 2.39 -1.70
CA SER A 2 6.87 0.98 -1.86
C SER A 2 6.38 0.43 -0.54
N ALA A 3 5.45 -0.53 -0.59
CA ALA A 3 4.97 -1.21 0.60
C ALA A 3 5.27 -2.71 0.55
N PRO A 4 5.48 -3.34 1.71
CA PRO A 4 5.47 -4.80 1.83
C PRO A 4 4.10 -5.39 1.45
N LEU A 5 4.12 -6.57 0.84
CA LEU A 5 2.93 -7.39 0.61
C LEU A 5 2.52 -8.14 1.88
N SER A 6 1.23 -8.47 2.01
CA SER A 6 0.69 -9.40 3.02
C SER A 6 1.33 -10.80 2.88
N LYS A 7 1.23 -11.64 3.92
CA LYS A 7 1.81 -12.99 3.90
C LYS A 7 1.25 -13.83 2.75
N GLU A 8 -0.06 -13.79 2.57
CA GLU A 8 -0.77 -14.49 1.49
C GLU A 8 -0.29 -14.05 0.09
N LEU A 9 -0.16 -12.74 -0.14
CA LEU A 9 0.34 -12.22 -1.42
C LEU A 9 1.83 -12.52 -1.63
N ARG A 10 2.63 -12.58 -0.56
CA ARG A 10 4.03 -12.98 -0.63
C ARG A 10 4.18 -14.44 -1.05
N GLU A 11 3.36 -15.32 -0.51
CA GLU A 11 3.37 -16.75 -0.88
C GLU A 11 2.89 -16.93 -2.32
N LYS A 12 1.83 -16.21 -2.73
CA LYS A 12 1.32 -16.29 -4.11
C LYS A 12 2.33 -15.79 -5.14
N TYR A 13 2.89 -14.60 -4.95
CA TYR A 13 3.72 -13.95 -5.96
C TYR A 13 5.23 -14.08 -5.72
N HIS A 14 5.68 -14.59 -4.57
CA HIS A 14 7.10 -14.72 -4.17
C HIS A 14 7.87 -13.38 -4.22
N VAL A 15 7.18 -12.28 -3.92
CA VAL A 15 7.73 -10.91 -3.92
C VAL A 15 7.55 -10.29 -2.54
N ARG A 16 8.61 -9.67 -2.00
CA ARG A 16 8.56 -9.03 -0.67
C ARG A 16 7.83 -7.68 -0.67
N SER A 17 8.03 -6.86 -1.72
CA SER A 17 7.50 -5.50 -1.81
C SER A 17 7.29 -5.02 -3.25
N ILE A 18 6.29 -4.15 -3.42
CA ILE A 18 5.91 -3.56 -4.71
C ILE A 18 5.68 -2.04 -4.57
N PRO A 19 5.87 -1.24 -5.63
CA PRO A 19 5.43 0.16 -5.65
C PRO A 19 3.91 0.26 -5.51
N ILE A 20 3.51 1.17 -4.61
CA ILE A 20 2.10 1.45 -4.33
C ILE A 20 1.45 2.19 -5.50
N ARG A 21 0.21 1.81 -5.85
CA ARG A 21 -0.63 2.49 -6.83
C ARG A 21 -1.95 2.95 -6.21
N LYS A 22 -2.64 3.83 -6.93
CA LYS A 22 -4.05 4.11 -6.66
C LYS A 22 -4.84 2.81 -6.81
N ASP A 23 -5.91 2.69 -6.03
CA ASP A 23 -6.79 1.53 -5.98
C ASP A 23 -6.24 0.23 -5.35
N ASP A 24 -4.99 0.20 -4.89
CA ASP A 24 -4.54 -0.91 -4.04
C ASP A 24 -5.26 -0.84 -2.68
N GLU A 25 -5.62 -1.99 -2.12
CA GLU A 25 -6.11 -2.07 -0.74
C GLU A 25 -4.94 -2.28 0.20
N VAL A 26 -5.00 -1.59 1.34
CA VAL A 26 -3.93 -1.56 2.30
C VAL A 26 -4.40 -1.59 3.74
N LEU A 27 -3.55 -2.17 4.59
CA LEU A 27 -3.66 -2.19 6.04
C LEU A 27 -2.55 -1.33 6.65
N VAL A 28 -2.89 -0.44 7.58
CA VAL A 28 -1.92 0.36 8.33
C VAL A 28 -1.36 -0.46 9.49
N VAL A 29 -0.04 -0.64 9.53
CA VAL A 29 0.65 -1.46 10.54
C VAL A 29 1.28 -0.62 11.65
N ARG A 30 1.67 0.63 11.34
CA ARG A 30 2.39 1.51 12.27
C ARG A 30 1.74 2.90 12.33
N GLY A 31 1.88 3.55 13.48
CA GLY A 31 1.35 4.90 13.75
C GLY A 31 -0.04 4.90 14.39
N SER A 32 -0.62 6.09 14.55
CA SER A 32 -1.87 6.30 15.30
C SER A 32 -3.10 5.64 14.67
N ASN A 33 -3.06 5.33 13.38
CA ASN A 33 -4.15 4.68 12.64
C ASN A 33 -3.90 3.18 12.40
N LYS A 34 -3.09 2.54 13.25
CA LYS A 34 -2.81 1.10 13.17
C LYS A 34 -4.11 0.28 13.20
N GLY A 35 -4.18 -0.74 12.35
CA GLY A 35 -5.35 -1.63 12.26
C GLY A 35 -6.44 -1.14 11.30
N ARG A 36 -6.34 0.09 10.78
CA ARG A 36 -7.28 0.57 9.76
C ARG A 36 -6.91 -0.01 8.39
N GLU A 37 -7.93 -0.48 7.70
CA GLU A 37 -7.87 -0.92 6.31
C GLU A 37 -8.62 0.05 5.40
N GLY A 38 -8.13 0.18 4.17
CA GLY A 38 -8.82 0.98 3.18
C GLY A 38 -8.14 0.94 1.82
N LYS A 39 -8.85 1.47 0.82
CA LYS A 39 -8.35 1.61 -0.53
C LYS A 39 -7.53 2.89 -0.66
N ILE A 40 -6.50 2.87 -1.49
CA ILE A 40 -5.70 4.07 -1.75
C ILE A 40 -6.44 4.99 -2.73
N THR A 41 -6.81 6.17 -2.24
CA THR A 41 -7.44 7.21 -3.05
C THR A 41 -6.40 7.93 -3.92
N SER A 42 -5.29 8.33 -3.31
CA SER A 42 -4.25 9.08 -4.01
C SER A 42 -2.85 8.84 -3.43
N VAL A 43 -1.86 8.88 -4.32
CA VAL A 43 -0.44 8.77 -3.98
C VAL A 43 0.19 10.13 -4.21
N TYR A 44 0.45 10.85 -3.12
CA TYR A 44 1.01 12.20 -3.17
C TYR A 44 2.53 12.15 -3.11
N ARG A 45 3.14 11.99 -4.29
CA ARG A 45 4.59 11.78 -4.44
C ARG A 45 5.44 12.98 -3.99
N LEU A 46 4.93 14.21 -4.13
CA LEU A 46 5.63 15.42 -3.70
C LEU A 46 5.91 15.42 -2.19
N LYS A 47 4.95 14.93 -1.39
CA LYS A 47 5.07 14.83 0.08
C LYS A 47 5.44 13.43 0.56
N TYR A 48 5.73 12.50 -0.35
CA TYR A 48 6.03 11.10 -0.06
C TYR A 48 4.95 10.38 0.78
N VAL A 49 3.68 10.74 0.54
CA VAL A 49 2.55 10.36 1.38
C VAL A 49 1.45 9.67 0.58
N VAL A 50 0.74 8.74 1.21
CA VAL A 50 -0.42 8.04 0.66
C VAL A 50 -1.66 8.45 1.44
N HIS A 51 -2.76 8.69 0.71
CA HIS A 51 -4.07 8.91 1.29
C HIS A 51 -4.91 7.63 1.15
N ILE A 52 -5.46 7.20 2.27
CA ILE A 52 -6.24 5.97 2.40
C ILE A 52 -7.68 6.35 2.71
N GLU A 53 -8.62 5.67 2.07
CA GLU A 53 -10.05 5.80 2.33
C GLU A 53 -10.34 5.50 3.81
N ARG A 54 -11.25 6.26 4.43
CA ARG A 54 -11.59 6.19 5.87
C ARG A 54 -10.51 6.67 6.85
N VAL A 55 -9.34 7.10 6.36
CA VAL A 55 -8.33 7.75 7.19
C VAL A 55 -8.39 9.26 6.98
N VAL A 56 -9.37 9.88 7.63
CA VAL A 56 -9.60 11.32 7.60
C VAL A 56 -9.48 11.93 9.00
N LYS A 57 -9.11 13.21 9.04
CA LYS A 57 -9.15 14.07 10.22
C LYS A 57 -10.21 15.14 10.02
N GLU A 58 -11.10 15.31 10.97
CA GLU A 58 -12.07 16.39 10.97
C GLU A 58 -11.42 17.69 11.45
N LYS A 59 -11.71 18.78 10.75
CA LYS A 59 -11.37 20.15 11.19
C LYS A 59 -12.49 20.72 12.06
N SER A 60 -12.18 21.75 12.83
CA SER A 60 -13.19 22.54 13.56
C SER A 60 -14.27 23.13 12.65
N SER A 61 -13.98 23.31 11.36
CA SER A 61 -14.92 23.75 10.34
C SER A 61 -15.87 22.65 9.84
N GLY A 62 -15.83 21.44 10.39
CA GLY A 62 -16.66 20.28 9.98
C GLY A 62 -16.18 19.59 8.69
N GLN A 63 -15.15 20.11 8.03
CA GLN A 63 -14.59 19.47 6.83
C GLN A 63 -13.66 18.29 7.19
N SER A 64 -13.81 17.18 6.47
CA SER A 64 -12.91 16.02 6.54
C SER A 64 -11.70 16.19 5.63
N VAL A 65 -10.49 16.11 6.18
CA VAL A 65 -9.23 16.16 5.41
C VAL A 65 -8.53 14.81 5.47
N PRO A 66 -8.08 14.26 4.33
CA PRO A 66 -7.38 12.98 4.32
C PRO A 66 -6.05 13.10 5.06
N LEU A 67 -5.78 12.15 5.95
CA LEU A 67 -4.49 12.10 6.62
C LEU A 67 -3.45 11.51 5.68
N GLY A 68 -2.23 12.02 5.80
CA GLY A 68 -1.09 11.48 5.09
C GLY A 68 -0.42 10.34 5.84
N ILE A 69 -0.29 9.18 5.20
CA ILE A 69 0.46 8.04 5.76
C ILE A 69 1.66 7.71 4.87
N HIS A 70 2.82 7.46 5.47
CA HIS A 70 4.00 7.03 4.74
C HIS A 70 3.88 5.57 4.29
N SER A 71 4.29 5.29 3.04
CA SER A 71 4.21 3.97 2.41
C SER A 71 4.85 2.81 3.19
N SER A 72 5.86 3.08 4.01
CA SER A 72 6.53 2.03 4.83
C SER A 72 5.70 1.54 6.01
N ASN A 73 4.69 2.31 6.43
CA ASN A 73 3.87 2.01 7.60
C ASN A 73 2.63 1.17 7.23
N VAL A 74 2.59 0.71 5.98
CA VAL A 74 1.42 0.14 5.34
C VAL A 74 1.80 -1.20 4.72
N VAL A 75 0.88 -2.16 4.78
CA VAL A 75 0.99 -3.46 4.11
C VAL A 75 -0.11 -3.55 3.06
N ILE A 76 0.21 -4.04 1.87
CA ILE A 76 -0.77 -4.24 0.80
C ILE A 76 -1.50 -5.55 1.03
N THR A 77 -2.83 -5.49 1.07
CA THR A 77 -3.73 -6.64 1.26
C THR A 77 -4.29 -7.14 -0.07
N LYS A 78 -4.65 -6.23 -0.99
CA LYS A 78 -5.04 -6.57 -2.37
C LYS A 78 -4.37 -5.66 -3.39
N LEU A 79 -3.99 -6.26 -4.52
CA LEU A 79 -3.31 -5.57 -5.61
C LEU A 79 -4.30 -5.30 -6.75
N LYS A 80 -4.27 -4.09 -7.31
CA LYS A 80 -4.89 -3.84 -8.62
C LYS A 80 -3.98 -4.41 -9.72
N LEU A 81 -4.40 -5.49 -10.37
CA LEU A 81 -3.63 -6.13 -11.42
C LEU A 81 -3.82 -5.41 -12.76
N ASP A 82 -2.71 -5.03 -13.37
CA ASP A 82 -2.60 -4.53 -14.75
C ASP A 82 -1.49 -5.34 -15.44
N LYS A 83 -1.48 -5.38 -16.78
CA LYS A 83 -0.42 -6.05 -17.58
C LYS A 83 1.00 -5.65 -17.16
N ASP A 84 1.21 -4.38 -16.80
CA ASP A 84 2.53 -3.91 -16.34
C ASP A 84 2.86 -4.37 -14.92
N ARG A 85 1.85 -4.51 -14.07
CA ARG A 85 2.04 -4.92 -12.69
C ARG A 85 2.36 -6.40 -12.62
N GLU A 86 1.74 -7.21 -13.47
CA GLU A 86 2.08 -8.62 -13.67
C GLU A 86 3.52 -8.76 -14.16
N ARG A 87 3.94 -8.02 -15.19
CA ARG A 87 5.34 -7.99 -15.65
C ARG A 87 6.32 -7.60 -14.54
N ILE A 88 5.97 -6.65 -13.68
CA ILE A 88 6.82 -6.27 -12.53
C ILE A 88 6.90 -7.39 -11.51
N LEU A 89 5.79 -8.09 -11.23
CA LEU A 89 5.74 -9.21 -10.30
C LEU A 89 6.57 -10.38 -10.83
N GLU A 90 6.45 -10.72 -12.11
CA GLU A 90 7.26 -11.76 -12.76
C GLU A 90 8.75 -11.44 -12.70
N ARG A 91 9.14 -10.22 -13.08
CA ARG A 91 10.55 -9.79 -13.01
C ARG A 91 11.11 -9.79 -11.58
N LYS A 92 10.28 -9.45 -10.59
CA LYS A 92 10.68 -9.40 -9.18
C LYS A 92 10.57 -10.75 -8.47
N LYS A 93 9.89 -11.72 -9.06
CA LYS A 93 9.71 -13.06 -8.51
C LYS A 93 11.10 -13.58 -8.22
N ARG A 94 11.43 -13.70 -6.93
CA ARG A 94 12.70 -14.29 -6.56
C ARG A 94 12.60 -15.74 -6.97
N VAL A 95 13.36 -16.13 -7.99
CA VAL A 95 13.76 -17.53 -8.14
C VAL A 95 14.40 -17.86 -6.80
N ALA A 96 13.85 -18.85 -6.08
CA ALA A 96 14.43 -19.32 -4.84
C ALA A 96 15.88 -19.72 -5.16
N THR A 97 16.82 -18.82 -4.88
CA THR A 97 18.23 -19.15 -4.85
C THR A 97 18.33 -20.22 -3.78
N ARG A 98 18.62 -21.43 -4.26
CA ARG A 98 18.87 -22.68 -3.53
C ARG A 98 19.78 -22.44 -2.30
N PRO A 99 19.68 -23.34 -1.30
CA PRO A 99 19.79 -23.05 0.15
C PRO A 99 21.05 -22.33 0.60
#